data_AF-A0A0W0FWN5-F1
#
_entry.id   AF-A0A0W0FWN5-F1
#
_cell.length_a   1.000
_cell.length_b   1.000
_cell.length_c   1.000
_cell.angle_alpha   90.00
_cell.angle_beta   90.00
_cell.angle_gamma   90.00
#
_symmetry.space_group_name_H-M   'P 1'
#
loop_
_entity.id
_entity.type
_entity.pdbx_description
1 polymer ?
#
loop_
_entity_poly.entity_id
_entity_poly.type
_entity_poly.pdbx_seq_one_letter_code
_entity_poly.pdbx_strand_id
1 'polypeptide(L)'
;MFTISSRYDSSESPTSERLHHCIGYFNAYGYAAHNTTADIFIHLGEYIYEYVGNGTGVGRVTTVREMATIADYRRRLNQYRTDESLVCAHQHAPWVTVWDGKYGLDAWDGYKANRNRILDHLYKNQIDNTVILAGDSHANWVSDLAYPNDTTLFVPCTVPSPEKVPLESNLLVTSVTSGWETKMTPAEADTKSAEYVNSSMNLNLQWSEGHYRGFFTLAVDAQRVYTTFYSMKNHIIPNLEGFMIPDFIVEAWANKLNRPVAGGVGKIRAGALKVNGTS
;
A
#
# COMPACT_ATOMS: atom_id res chain seq x y z
N MET A 1 -14.55 -3.43 -8.24
CA MET A 1 -13.77 -2.59 -7.30
C MET A 1 -13.17 -3.47 -6.22
N PHE A 2 -11.86 -3.42 -6.05
CA PHE A 2 -11.12 -4.15 -5.02
C PHE A 2 -10.78 -3.22 -3.86
N THR A 3 -10.84 -3.71 -2.62
CA THR A 3 -10.23 -3.01 -1.47
C THR A 3 -8.94 -3.73 -1.10
N ILE A 4 -7.82 -3.00 -1.05
CA ILE A 4 -6.49 -3.59 -0.90
C ILE A 4 -5.82 -3.04 0.36
N SER A 5 -5.28 -3.94 1.19
CA SER A 5 -4.50 -3.56 2.38
C SER A 5 -3.28 -4.47 2.63
N SER A 6 -2.23 -3.92 3.24
CA SER A 6 -1.01 -4.60 3.73
C SER A 6 -0.70 -4.20 5.18
N ARG A 7 0.23 -4.83 5.93
CA ARG A 7 0.60 -4.37 7.30
C ARG A 7 1.84 -5.00 8.01
N TYR A 8 2.97 -4.29 8.20
CA TYR A 8 4.13 -4.41 9.19
C TYR A 8 5.46 -5.23 9.05
N ASP A 9 6.42 -4.82 8.22
CA ASP A 9 7.85 -5.07 8.49
C ASP A 9 8.37 -4.61 9.88
N SER A 10 9.02 -5.54 10.57
CA SER A 10 9.61 -5.42 11.92
C SER A 10 11.15 -5.26 11.92
N SER A 11 11.76 -4.87 10.79
CA SER A 11 13.21 -4.90 10.63
C SER A 11 14.04 -3.92 11.49
N GLU A 12 13.44 -3.01 12.27
CA GLU A 12 14.20 -2.11 13.17
C GLU A 12 13.65 -2.05 14.61
N SER A 13 13.94 -3.07 15.43
CA SER A 13 14.39 -2.98 16.84
C SER A 13 14.08 -4.26 17.65
N PRO A 14 15.03 -4.82 18.43
CA PRO A 14 14.80 -5.98 19.29
C PRO A 14 14.07 -5.66 20.61
N THR A 15 13.49 -4.46 20.76
CA THR A 15 12.77 -4.07 21.97
C THR A 15 11.27 -4.36 21.83
N SER A 16 10.73 -5.08 22.82
CA SER A 16 9.36 -5.62 22.96
C SER A 16 8.20 -4.61 22.97
N GLU A 17 8.40 -3.41 22.43
CA GLU A 17 7.44 -2.32 22.43
C GLU A 17 7.13 -1.92 20.99
N ARG A 18 6.11 -2.56 20.39
CA ARG A 18 5.22 -2.04 19.32
C ARG A 18 4.65 -3.19 18.48
N LEU A 19 3.48 -3.72 18.87
CA LEU A 19 2.87 -4.89 18.22
C LEU A 19 1.34 -4.83 18.14
N HIS A 20 0.77 -5.51 17.15
CA HIS A 20 -0.13 -4.90 16.17
C HIS A 20 -1.66 -4.92 16.43
N HIS A 21 -2.25 -5.98 16.97
CA HIS A 21 -3.60 -5.88 17.55
C HIS A 21 -3.65 -4.79 18.62
N CYS A 22 -2.52 -4.55 19.28
CA CYS A 22 -2.39 -3.69 20.43
C CYS A 22 -2.03 -2.25 20.10
N ILE A 23 -1.74 -1.91 18.83
CA ILE A 23 -1.37 -0.55 18.45
C ILE A 23 -2.54 0.32 17.99
N GLY A 24 -3.68 -0.28 17.61
CA GLY A 24 -4.84 0.46 17.12
C GLY A 24 -6.04 -0.41 16.74
N TYR A 25 -7.15 0.25 16.46
CA TYR A 25 -8.40 -0.31 15.95
C TYR A 25 -8.36 -0.46 14.44
N PHE A 26 -9.09 -1.44 13.91
CA PHE A 26 -9.14 -1.70 12.48
C PHE A 26 -10.15 -0.81 11.74
N ASN A 27 -10.14 0.49 12.06
CA ASN A 27 -11.04 1.49 11.51
C ASN A 27 -11.05 1.50 9.98
N ALA A 28 -9.90 1.21 9.34
CA ALA A 28 -9.79 1.13 7.89
C ALA A 28 -10.73 0.06 7.27
N TYR A 29 -10.86 -1.11 7.92
CA TYR A 29 -11.78 -2.15 7.45
C TYR A 29 -13.24 -1.74 7.63
N GLY A 30 -13.57 -1.13 8.76
CA GLY A 30 -14.91 -0.62 9.01
C GLY A 30 -15.27 0.46 7.97
N TYR A 31 -14.37 1.42 7.76
CA TYR A 31 -14.58 2.48 6.78
C TYR A 31 -14.72 1.90 5.36
N ALA A 32 -13.88 0.94 4.96
CA ALA A 32 -14.04 0.27 3.67
C ALA A 32 -15.41 -0.40 3.54
N ALA A 33 -15.85 -1.15 4.54
CA ALA A 33 -17.12 -1.87 4.50
C ALA A 33 -18.35 -0.94 4.53
N HIS A 34 -18.25 0.24 5.13
CA HIS A 34 -19.37 1.17 5.29
C HIS A 34 -19.41 2.31 4.27
N ASN A 35 -18.26 2.75 3.78
CA ASN A 35 -18.10 3.98 3.01
C ASN A 35 -17.58 3.77 1.59
N THR A 36 -17.23 2.54 1.21
CA THR A 36 -16.90 2.18 -0.17
C THR A 36 -17.73 0.99 -0.63
N THR A 37 -17.61 0.61 -1.90
CA THR A 37 -18.25 -0.58 -2.46
C THR A 37 -17.16 -1.50 -2.99
N ALA A 38 -17.05 -2.71 -2.46
CA ALA A 38 -16.06 -3.68 -2.92
C ALA A 38 -16.75 -4.94 -3.43
N ASP A 39 -16.35 -5.40 -4.61
CA ASP A 39 -16.72 -6.73 -5.11
C ASP A 39 -15.88 -7.81 -4.41
N ILE A 40 -14.63 -7.47 -4.08
CA ILE A 40 -13.63 -8.35 -3.46
C ILE A 40 -12.70 -7.53 -2.56
N PHE A 41 -12.32 -8.07 -1.40
CA PHE A 41 -11.20 -7.60 -0.60
C PHE A 41 -9.93 -8.38 -0.92
N ILE A 42 -8.79 -7.70 -1.05
CA ILE A 42 -7.48 -8.32 -1.22
C ILE A 42 -6.59 -7.93 -0.03
N HIS A 43 -6.00 -8.92 0.63
CA HIS A 43 -5.04 -8.70 1.72
C HIS A 43 -3.65 -9.17 1.30
N LEU A 44 -2.70 -8.24 1.23
CA LEU A 44 -1.37 -8.43 0.65
C LEU A 44 -0.30 -8.99 1.62
N GLY A 45 -0.70 -9.83 2.59
CA GLY A 45 0.23 -10.39 3.58
C GLY A 45 0.01 -9.88 4.99
N GLU A 46 0.72 -10.46 5.96
CA GLU A 46 0.79 -9.95 7.34
C GLU A 46 -0.56 -9.84 8.10
N TYR A 47 -1.50 -10.74 7.79
CA TYR A 47 -2.85 -10.76 8.38
C TYR A 47 -2.84 -10.97 9.91
N ILE A 48 -1.89 -11.75 10.44
CA ILE A 48 -1.63 -11.92 11.87
C ILE A 48 -0.14 -11.80 12.17
N TYR A 49 0.19 -11.40 13.40
CA TYR A 49 1.57 -11.34 13.93
C TYR A 49 1.78 -12.41 14.98
N GLU A 50 3.02 -12.89 15.16
CA GLU A 50 3.41 -13.92 16.12
C GLU A 50 3.76 -13.40 17.50
N TYR A 51 4.24 -12.15 17.56
CA TYR A 51 4.88 -11.62 18.76
C TYR A 51 3.91 -11.33 19.91
N VAL A 52 4.44 -11.28 21.13
CA VAL A 52 3.71 -10.75 22.31
C VAL A 52 3.92 -9.24 22.37
N GLY A 53 2.86 -8.46 22.45
CA GLY A 53 2.93 -7.07 22.83
C GLY A 53 1.70 -6.54 23.55
N ASN A 54 1.95 -5.41 24.20
CA ASN A 54 1.03 -4.56 24.96
C ASN A 54 1.25 -3.11 24.49
N GLY A 55 0.84 -2.82 23.25
CA GLY A 55 1.60 -1.96 22.35
C GLY A 55 1.45 -0.45 22.46
N THR A 56 0.27 0.12 22.78
CA THR A 56 0.12 1.60 22.70
C THR A 56 -0.91 2.21 23.67
N GLY A 57 -1.29 1.53 24.76
CA GLY A 57 -2.25 2.11 25.71
C GLY A 57 -3.70 2.14 25.21
N VAL A 58 -4.00 1.53 24.06
CA VAL A 58 -5.37 1.33 23.53
C VAL A 58 -6.15 0.24 24.30
N GLY A 59 -5.49 -0.44 25.25
CA GLY A 59 -6.11 -1.50 26.08
C GLY A 59 -6.23 -2.86 25.38
N ARG A 60 -5.77 -2.97 24.13
CA ARG A 60 -5.67 -4.24 23.40
C ARG A 60 -4.34 -4.92 23.72
N VAL A 61 -4.38 -6.22 24.01
CA VAL A 61 -3.20 -7.04 24.36
C VAL A 61 -3.18 -8.28 23.51
N THR A 62 -2.01 -8.73 23.07
CA THR A 62 -1.89 -10.01 22.34
C THR A 62 -1.86 -11.19 23.31
N THR A 63 -1.89 -12.41 22.78
CA THR A 63 -1.73 -13.64 23.59
C THR A 63 -0.43 -13.61 24.41
N VAL A 64 -0.45 -14.27 25.57
CA VAL A 64 0.61 -14.24 26.60
C VAL A 64 2.00 -14.75 26.20
N ARG A 65 2.15 -15.36 25.01
CA ARG A 65 3.43 -15.85 24.48
C ARG A 65 3.51 -15.72 22.96
N GLU A 66 4.73 -15.73 22.44
CA GLU A 66 5.00 -15.75 21.01
C GLU A 66 4.47 -17.07 20.42
N MET A 67 3.89 -16.99 19.22
CA MET A 67 3.30 -18.15 18.56
C MET A 67 4.38 -19.14 18.14
N ALA A 68 4.22 -20.40 18.54
CA ALA A 68 5.14 -21.47 18.14
C ALA A 68 4.43 -22.80 17.80
N THR A 69 3.13 -22.90 18.13
CA THR A 69 2.33 -24.11 17.92
C THR A 69 1.07 -23.77 17.14
N ILE A 70 0.47 -24.76 16.46
CA ILE A 70 -0.82 -24.60 15.76
C ILE A 70 -1.90 -24.00 16.68
N ALA A 71 -1.90 -24.37 17.97
CA ALA A 71 -2.84 -23.82 18.94
C ALA A 71 -2.66 -22.31 19.15
N ASP A 72 -1.43 -21.81 19.12
CA ASP A 72 -1.15 -20.37 19.24
C ASP A 72 -1.60 -19.62 17.99
N TYR A 73 -1.28 -20.14 16.80
CA TYR A 73 -1.71 -19.57 15.53
C TYR A 73 -3.24 -19.46 15.46
N ARG A 74 -3.96 -20.52 15.84
CA ARG A 74 -5.44 -20.51 15.90
C ARG A 74 -5.95 -19.49 16.91
N ARG A 75 -5.35 -19.41 18.10
CA ARG A 75 -5.76 -18.45 19.14
C ARG A 75 -5.56 -17.01 18.68
N ARG A 76 -4.43 -16.72 18.04
CA ARG A 76 -4.12 -15.38 17.50
C ARG A 76 -5.04 -15.00 16.35
N LEU A 77 -5.28 -15.93 15.42
CA LEU A 77 -6.23 -15.70 14.33
C LEU A 77 -7.63 -15.40 14.88
N ASN A 78 -8.09 -16.18 15.86
CA ASN A 78 -9.36 -15.93 16.53
C ASN A 78 -9.38 -14.56 17.19
N GLN A 79 -8.31 -14.16 17.88
CA GLN A 79 -8.19 -12.84 18.49
C GLN A 79 -8.30 -11.69 17.48
N TYR A 80 -7.67 -11.80 16.31
CA TYR A 80 -7.79 -10.76 15.28
C TYR A 80 -9.24 -10.70 14.76
N ARG A 81 -9.87 -11.86 14.58
CA ARG A 81 -11.26 -11.99 14.12
C ARG A 81 -12.34 -11.64 15.16
N THR A 82 -11.99 -11.11 16.33
CA THR A 82 -12.97 -10.52 17.25
C THR A 82 -13.15 -9.01 17.03
N ASP A 83 -12.32 -8.37 16.21
CA ASP A 83 -12.49 -6.94 15.91
C ASP A 83 -13.73 -6.72 15.02
N GLU A 84 -14.66 -5.88 15.48
CA GLU A 84 -15.95 -5.65 14.82
C GLU A 84 -15.80 -5.10 13.40
N SER A 85 -14.84 -4.20 13.17
CA SER A 85 -14.57 -3.62 11.84
C SER A 85 -14.03 -4.66 10.87
N LEU A 86 -13.16 -5.56 11.33
CA LEU A 86 -12.67 -6.67 10.50
C LEU A 86 -13.78 -7.69 10.22
N VAL A 87 -14.60 -8.03 11.23
CA VAL A 87 -15.74 -8.93 11.05
C VAL A 87 -16.71 -8.35 10.02
N CYS A 88 -17.05 -7.06 10.14
CA CYS A 88 -17.91 -6.37 9.20
C CYS A 88 -17.38 -6.44 7.76
N ALA A 89 -16.09 -6.17 7.55
CA ALA A 89 -15.48 -6.26 6.23
C ALA A 89 -15.43 -7.70 5.67
N HIS A 90 -15.23 -8.72 6.52
CA HIS A 90 -15.33 -10.13 6.12
C HIS A 90 -16.75 -10.55 5.72
N GLN A 91 -17.78 -9.90 6.27
CA GLN A 91 -19.18 -10.14 5.92
C GLN A 91 -19.62 -9.39 4.66
N HIS A 92 -18.93 -8.31 4.30
CA HIS A 92 -19.35 -7.41 3.22
C HIS A 92 -19.06 -7.95 1.82
N ALA A 93 -17.91 -8.59 1.61
CA ALA A 93 -17.51 -9.14 0.31
C ALA A 93 -16.48 -10.28 0.49
N PRO A 94 -16.28 -11.15 -0.52
CA PRO A 94 -15.27 -12.22 -0.49
C PRO A 94 -13.84 -11.68 -0.40
N TRP A 95 -12.93 -12.49 0.17
CA TRP A 95 -11.54 -12.11 0.42
C TRP A 95 -10.56 -13.01 -0.35
N VAL A 96 -9.57 -12.37 -0.99
CA VAL A 96 -8.35 -13.01 -1.50
C VAL A 96 -7.21 -12.62 -0.56
N THR A 97 -6.64 -13.58 0.15
CA THR A 97 -5.56 -13.32 1.11
C THR A 97 -4.28 -14.00 0.68
N VAL A 98 -3.18 -13.27 0.63
CA VAL A 98 -1.83 -13.83 0.52
C VAL A 98 -1.12 -13.76 1.87
N TRP A 99 -0.09 -14.61 2.06
CA TRP A 99 0.71 -14.66 3.28
C TRP A 99 2.18 -14.36 2.94
N ASP A 100 2.85 -13.60 3.81
CA ASP A 100 4.27 -13.26 3.81
C ASP A 100 5.00 -13.85 5.05
N GLY A 101 6.28 -14.19 4.91
CA GLY A 101 7.14 -14.79 5.92
C GLY A 101 7.72 -13.81 6.96
N LYS A 102 8.36 -14.37 7.99
CA LYS A 102 8.84 -13.69 9.20
C LYS A 102 9.98 -12.67 9.00
N TYR A 103 10.66 -12.68 7.86
CA TYR A 103 11.89 -11.92 7.66
C TYR A 103 11.73 -10.95 6.49
N GLY A 104 11.95 -9.65 6.75
CA GLY A 104 12.06 -8.56 5.75
C GLY A 104 13.26 -8.67 4.82
N LEU A 105 13.70 -9.89 4.51
CA LEU A 105 14.59 -10.20 3.40
C LEU A 105 13.84 -10.12 2.06
N ASP A 106 12.53 -9.84 2.04
CA ASP A 106 11.62 -9.95 0.88
C ASP A 106 11.47 -8.66 0.03
N ALA A 107 12.23 -7.60 0.34
CA ALA A 107 12.20 -6.42 -0.51
C ALA A 107 12.67 -6.76 -1.94
N TRP A 108 11.84 -6.48 -2.94
CA TRP A 108 12.07 -6.87 -4.34
C TRP A 108 13.41 -6.36 -4.91
N ASP A 109 13.94 -5.26 -4.36
CA ASP A 109 15.27 -4.71 -4.67
C ASP A 109 16.44 -5.65 -4.31
N GLY A 110 16.26 -6.53 -3.31
CA GLY A 110 17.21 -7.58 -2.94
C GLY A 110 17.25 -8.74 -3.95
N TYR A 111 16.17 -8.94 -4.72
CA TYR A 111 16.02 -10.05 -5.68
C TYR A 111 16.11 -9.60 -7.14
N LYS A 112 17.10 -8.77 -7.47
CA LYS A 112 17.28 -8.18 -8.80
C LYS A 112 17.18 -9.19 -9.94
N ALA A 113 17.74 -10.39 -9.79
CA ALA A 113 17.66 -11.43 -10.81
C ALA A 113 16.23 -11.94 -11.03
N ASN A 114 15.45 -12.12 -9.96
CA ASN A 114 14.05 -12.57 -10.04
C ASN A 114 13.17 -11.48 -10.64
N ARG A 115 13.33 -10.24 -10.16
CA ARG A 115 12.67 -9.06 -10.73
C ARG A 115 12.94 -8.94 -12.22
N ASN A 116 14.21 -9.00 -12.62
CA ASN A 116 14.58 -8.88 -14.03
C ASN A 116 13.94 -9.97 -14.88
N ARG A 117 13.81 -11.22 -14.41
CA ARG A 117 13.13 -12.28 -15.18
C ARG A 117 11.66 -11.97 -15.42
N ILE A 118 10.95 -11.39 -14.44
CA ILE A 118 9.55 -11.00 -14.59
C ILE A 118 9.43 -9.83 -15.56
N LEU A 119 10.19 -8.76 -15.33
CA LEU A 119 10.14 -7.56 -16.17
C LEU A 119 10.58 -7.84 -17.62
N ASP A 120 11.61 -8.67 -17.81
CA ASP A 120 12.08 -9.12 -19.12
C ASP A 120 11.03 -9.96 -19.85
N HIS A 121 10.31 -10.83 -19.13
CA HIS A 121 9.20 -11.58 -19.71
C HIS A 121 8.08 -10.66 -20.20
N LEU A 122 7.63 -9.72 -19.35
CA LEU A 122 6.57 -8.79 -19.69
C LEU A 122 6.97 -7.91 -20.89
N TYR A 123 8.20 -7.40 -20.87
CA TYR A 123 8.76 -6.60 -21.98
C TYR A 123 8.85 -7.41 -23.29
N LYS A 124 9.49 -8.59 -23.27
CA LYS A 124 9.68 -9.43 -24.48
C LYS A 124 8.38 -9.91 -25.11
N ASN A 125 7.34 -10.09 -24.29
CA ASN A 125 6.03 -10.54 -24.75
C ASN A 125 5.06 -9.39 -24.99
N GLN A 126 5.51 -8.13 -24.93
CA GLN A 126 4.70 -6.94 -25.16
C GLN A 126 3.45 -6.91 -24.27
N ILE A 127 3.60 -7.33 -23.01
CA ILE A 127 2.55 -7.27 -22.00
C ILE A 127 2.66 -5.91 -21.33
N ASP A 128 1.82 -4.98 -21.76
CA ASP A 128 1.84 -3.57 -21.36
C ASP A 128 0.66 -3.19 -20.44
N ASN A 129 -0.15 -4.15 -20.00
CA ASN A 129 -1.33 -3.97 -19.16
C ASN A 129 -1.18 -4.63 -17.76
N THR A 130 -0.01 -4.49 -17.14
CA THR A 130 0.31 -5.09 -15.83
C THR A 130 0.37 -4.08 -14.69
N VAL A 131 -0.57 -4.16 -13.74
CA VAL A 131 -0.51 -3.43 -12.46
C VAL A 131 0.18 -4.28 -11.39
N ILE A 132 1.13 -3.70 -10.67
CA ILE A 132 1.77 -4.33 -9.51
C ILE A 132 1.16 -3.77 -8.23
N LEU A 133 0.62 -4.66 -7.40
CA LEU A 133 0.09 -4.34 -6.08
C LEU A 133 1.07 -4.85 -5.04
N ALA A 134 1.47 -3.99 -4.11
CA ALA A 134 2.46 -4.36 -3.11
C ALA A 134 2.15 -3.79 -1.73
N GLY A 135 2.69 -4.47 -0.72
CA GLY A 135 2.45 -4.21 0.69
C GLY A 135 3.73 -3.94 1.47
N ASP A 136 3.76 -4.34 2.75
CA ASP A 136 4.94 -4.44 3.62
C ASP A 136 5.70 -3.15 3.98
N SER A 137 5.64 -2.05 3.22
CA SER A 137 6.44 -0.85 3.54
C SER A 137 5.80 0.12 4.56
N HIS A 138 4.48 0.01 4.80
CA HIS A 138 3.62 0.87 5.67
C HIS A 138 3.68 2.35 5.38
N ALA A 139 4.01 2.65 4.14
CA ALA A 139 3.78 3.93 3.53
C ALA A 139 3.05 3.67 2.23
N ASN A 140 2.28 4.65 1.79
CA ASN A 140 1.73 4.65 0.46
C ASN A 140 2.81 5.08 -0.51
N TRP A 141 2.93 4.35 -1.62
CA TRP A 141 3.77 4.77 -2.73
C TRP A 141 3.05 4.50 -4.04
N VAL A 142 3.22 5.40 -4.99
CA VAL A 142 2.71 5.23 -6.34
C VAL A 142 3.81 5.60 -7.30
N SER A 143 4.21 4.64 -8.14
CA SER A 143 5.30 4.80 -9.10
C SER A 143 4.86 4.34 -10.49
N ASP A 144 5.37 4.98 -11.53
CA ASP A 144 5.45 4.36 -12.84
C ASP A 144 6.52 3.25 -12.81
N LEU A 145 6.44 2.24 -13.67
CA LEU A 145 7.46 1.22 -13.76
C LEU A 145 8.13 1.27 -15.15
N ALA A 146 9.45 1.35 -15.15
CA ALA A 146 10.24 1.42 -16.38
C ALA A 146 11.20 0.23 -16.43
N TYR A 147 11.26 -0.45 -17.57
CA TYR A 147 12.23 -1.52 -17.80
C TYR A 147 12.93 -1.38 -19.16
N PRO A 148 14.28 -1.31 -19.21
CA PRO A 148 15.20 -1.19 -18.06
C PRO A 148 14.90 0.06 -17.22
N ASN A 149 15.39 0.12 -15.97
CA ASN A 149 15.10 1.22 -15.01
C ASN A 149 15.81 2.53 -15.39
N ASP A 150 15.55 2.99 -16.61
CA ASP A 150 16.03 4.22 -17.22
C ASP A 150 14.81 4.97 -17.76
N THR A 151 14.40 5.98 -17.01
CA THR A 151 13.27 6.86 -17.34
C THR A 151 13.71 8.06 -18.18
N THR A 152 15.02 8.27 -18.35
CA THR A 152 15.56 9.43 -19.08
C THR A 152 15.28 9.33 -20.58
N LEU A 153 14.84 8.16 -21.03
CA LEU A 153 14.50 7.86 -22.41
C LEU A 153 13.00 7.68 -22.65
N PHE A 154 12.12 8.01 -21.70
CA PHE A 154 10.66 7.89 -21.87
C PHE A 154 10.18 8.71 -23.08
N VAL A 155 9.64 8.04 -24.09
CA VAL A 155 8.96 8.66 -25.23
C VAL A 155 7.48 8.32 -25.09
N PRO A 156 6.57 9.31 -24.96
CA PRO A 156 5.12 9.05 -24.96
C PRO A 156 4.72 8.23 -26.19
N CYS A 157 3.87 7.23 -26.01
CA CYS A 157 3.43 6.29 -27.06
C CYS A 157 2.47 6.92 -28.09
N THR A 158 2.67 8.19 -28.47
CA THR A 158 2.05 8.77 -29.66
C THR A 158 2.74 8.32 -30.95
N VAL A 159 3.82 7.54 -30.83
CA VAL A 159 4.50 6.85 -31.93
C VAL A 159 4.66 5.38 -31.52
N PRO A 160 4.09 4.41 -32.26
CA PRO A 160 4.37 2.99 -32.03
C PRO A 160 5.87 2.76 -32.24
N SER A 161 6.62 2.59 -31.15
CA SER A 161 8.03 2.22 -31.19
C SER A 161 8.21 0.87 -30.52
N PRO A 162 8.83 -0.11 -31.20
CA PRO A 162 9.12 -1.42 -30.62
C PRO A 162 10.15 -1.37 -29.48
N GLU A 163 10.75 -0.21 -29.19
CA GLU A 163 11.92 -0.12 -28.29
C GLU A 163 11.59 0.25 -26.85
N LYS A 164 10.38 0.73 -26.52
CA LYS A 164 10.12 1.31 -25.19
C LYS A 164 8.71 1.00 -24.68
N VAL A 165 8.61 -0.01 -23.82
CA VAL A 165 7.37 -0.42 -23.15
C VAL A 165 7.50 -0.04 -21.67
N PRO A 166 6.77 0.97 -21.18
CA PRO A 166 6.59 1.14 -19.74
C PRO A 166 5.84 -0.07 -19.22
N LEU A 167 6.33 -0.62 -18.12
CA LEU A 167 5.63 -1.63 -17.36
C LEU A 167 4.72 -0.90 -16.37
N GLU A 168 3.48 -1.32 -16.17
CA GLU A 168 2.54 -0.45 -15.48
C GLU A 168 2.73 -0.41 -13.96
N SER A 169 2.08 0.61 -13.39
CA SER A 169 2.28 1.20 -12.08
C SER A 169 2.50 0.21 -10.92
N ASN A 170 3.42 0.59 -10.03
CA ASN A 170 3.56 -0.03 -8.72
C ASN A 170 2.71 0.78 -7.72
N LEU A 171 1.63 0.18 -7.24
CA LEU A 171 0.75 0.72 -6.21
C LEU A 171 1.08 0.02 -4.90
N LEU A 172 1.82 0.71 -4.04
CA LEU A 172 2.19 0.23 -2.71
C LEU A 172 1.21 0.81 -1.69
N VAL A 173 0.58 -0.08 -0.91
CA VAL A 173 -0.38 0.31 0.13
C VAL A 173 0.36 0.71 1.41
N THR A 174 -0.10 1.77 2.06
CA THR A 174 0.09 1.97 3.50
C THR A 174 -0.58 0.85 4.28
N SER A 175 -0.22 0.76 5.55
CA SER A 175 -0.80 -0.26 6.38
C SER A 175 -2.15 0.12 6.98
N VAL A 176 -2.89 -0.89 7.43
CA VAL A 176 -4.12 -0.71 8.22
C VAL A 176 -3.86 -0.04 9.57
N THR A 177 -2.66 -0.17 10.15
CA THR A 177 -2.41 0.33 11.53
C THR A 177 -0.92 0.55 11.91
N SER A 178 0.07 -0.03 11.21
CA SER A 178 1.51 0.32 11.38
C SER A 178 1.93 1.61 10.68
N GLY A 179 2.88 2.34 11.23
CA GLY A 179 3.56 3.40 10.49
C GLY A 179 5.01 3.05 10.25
N TRP A 180 5.50 3.41 9.07
CA TRP A 180 6.93 3.47 8.77
C TRP A 180 7.62 4.49 9.70
N GLU A 181 6.96 5.61 10.01
CA GLU A 181 7.50 6.66 10.89
C GLU A 181 6.46 7.10 11.93
N THR A 182 6.05 6.21 12.85
CA THR A 182 4.99 6.46 13.86
C THR A 182 5.26 7.62 14.83
N LYS A 183 6.40 8.30 14.73
CA LYS A 183 6.80 9.41 15.59
C LYS A 183 6.76 10.77 14.91
N MET A 184 6.52 10.82 13.60
CA MET A 184 6.47 12.08 12.86
C MET A 184 5.05 12.65 12.84
N THR A 185 4.94 13.96 12.94
CA THR A 185 3.72 14.70 12.60
C THR A 185 3.41 14.55 11.11
N PRO A 186 2.15 14.78 10.68
CA PRO A 186 1.82 14.75 9.25
C PRO A 186 2.73 15.64 8.39
N ALA A 187 3.08 16.84 8.88
CA ALA A 187 3.92 17.78 8.15
C ALA A 187 5.38 17.32 7.99
N GLU A 188 5.93 16.64 9.00
CA GLU A 188 7.27 16.05 8.93
C GLU A 188 7.31 14.88 7.94
N ALA A 189 6.29 14.02 7.97
CA ALA A 189 6.17 12.91 7.02
C ALA A 189 5.95 13.38 5.56
N ASP A 190 5.22 14.48 5.36
CA ASP A 190 5.08 15.12 4.04
C ASP A 190 6.43 15.64 3.53
N THR A 191 7.22 16.25 4.43
CA THR A 191 8.59 16.71 4.11
C THR A 191 9.48 15.54 3.71
N LYS A 192 9.45 14.44 4.48
CA LYS A 192 10.21 13.23 4.18
C LYS A 192 9.77 12.58 2.86
N SER A 193 8.46 12.52 2.61
CA SER A 193 7.90 12.04 1.34
C SER A 193 8.39 12.89 0.15
N ALA A 194 8.51 14.21 0.33
CA ALA A 194 9.03 15.11 -0.70
C ALA A 194 10.52 14.85 -1.00
N GLU A 195 11.33 14.48 0.00
CA GLU A 195 12.72 14.06 -0.23
C GLU A 195 12.80 12.82 -1.11
N TYR A 196 11.97 11.79 -0.86
CA TYR A 196 11.99 10.58 -1.68
C TYR A 196 11.53 10.82 -3.10
N VAL A 197 10.42 11.53 -3.25
CA VAL A 197 9.79 11.77 -4.55
C VAL A 197 10.67 12.63 -5.45
N ASN A 198 11.43 13.57 -4.87
CA ASN A 198 12.36 14.44 -5.61
C ASN A 198 13.80 13.87 -5.69
N SER A 199 14.06 12.71 -5.12
CA SER A 199 15.36 12.06 -5.19
C SER A 199 15.69 11.63 -6.62
N SER A 200 16.92 11.88 -7.06
CA SER A 200 17.45 11.37 -8.34
C SER A 200 17.52 9.85 -8.40
N MET A 201 17.42 9.16 -7.26
CA MET A 201 17.36 7.70 -7.19
C MET A 201 15.94 7.14 -7.44
N ASN A 202 14.91 7.98 -7.32
CA ASN A 202 13.50 7.59 -7.41
C ASN A 202 12.78 8.30 -8.56
N LEU A 203 13.36 8.24 -9.77
CA LEU A 203 12.84 8.96 -10.94
C LEU A 203 11.40 8.54 -11.33
N ASN A 204 11.01 7.33 -10.94
CA ASN A 204 9.70 6.76 -11.22
C ASN A 204 8.64 7.02 -10.14
N LEU A 205 9.05 7.49 -8.96
CA LEU A 205 8.14 7.69 -7.83
C LEU A 205 7.30 8.95 -8.04
N GLN A 206 5.99 8.78 -8.18
CA GLN A 206 5.03 9.86 -8.44
C GLN A 206 4.41 10.44 -7.16
N TRP A 207 4.24 9.60 -6.14
CA TRP A 207 3.68 10.02 -4.85
C TRP A 207 4.13 9.11 -3.70
N SER A 208 4.30 9.71 -2.53
CA SER A 208 4.62 9.03 -1.27
C SER A 208 3.83 9.65 -0.11
N GLU A 209 3.39 8.83 0.84
CA GLU A 209 2.76 9.26 2.09
C GLU A 209 3.00 8.23 3.21
N GLY A 210 3.64 8.62 4.32
CA GLY A 210 4.08 7.71 5.38
C GLY A 210 3.40 7.87 6.74
N HIS A 211 2.50 8.84 6.93
CA HIS A 211 1.92 9.18 8.22
C HIS A 211 0.60 8.49 8.53
N TYR A 212 -0.31 8.38 7.56
CA TYR A 212 -1.66 7.89 7.78
C TYR A 212 -1.80 6.39 7.50
N ARG A 213 -2.78 5.80 8.18
CA ARG A 213 -3.16 4.39 8.08
C ARG A 213 -4.42 4.26 7.25
N GLY A 214 -4.53 3.21 6.46
CA GLY A 214 -5.67 3.09 5.56
C GLY A 214 -5.61 1.92 4.61
N PHE A 215 -6.16 2.16 3.43
CA PHE A 215 -6.30 1.20 2.34
C PHE A 215 -6.47 1.98 1.03
N PHE A 216 -6.48 1.29 -0.10
CA PHE A 216 -6.97 1.89 -1.33
C PHE A 216 -8.03 1.03 -2.01
N THR A 217 -8.85 1.67 -2.82
CA THR A 217 -9.74 0.98 -3.74
C THR A 217 -9.13 0.96 -5.14
N LEU A 218 -9.37 -0.12 -5.87
CA LEU A 218 -8.98 -0.30 -7.27
C LEU A 218 -10.22 -0.65 -8.09
N ALA A 219 -10.67 0.27 -8.94
CA ALA A 219 -11.69 -0.01 -9.94
C ALA A 219 -11.00 -0.30 -11.27
N VAL A 220 -11.28 -1.48 -11.83
CA VAL A 220 -10.69 -1.92 -13.10
C VAL A 220 -11.84 -2.14 -14.07
N ASP A 221 -11.74 -1.51 -15.23
CA ASP A 221 -12.58 -1.80 -16.39
C ASP A 221 -11.68 -2.01 -17.63
N ALA A 222 -12.28 -2.25 -18.79
CA ALA A 222 -11.52 -2.54 -20.01
C ALA A 222 -10.75 -1.33 -20.56
N GLN A 223 -11.02 -0.13 -20.04
CA GLN A 223 -10.48 1.14 -20.52
C GLN A 223 -9.54 1.77 -19.51
N ARG A 224 -9.61 1.43 -18.23
CA ARG A 224 -8.80 2.08 -17.19
C ARG A 224 -8.74 1.31 -15.89
N VAL A 225 -7.68 1.62 -15.15
CA VAL A 225 -7.50 1.32 -13.73
C VAL A 225 -7.58 2.62 -12.96
N TYR A 226 -8.52 2.71 -12.04
CA TYR A 226 -8.77 3.87 -11.19
C TYR A 226 -8.51 3.51 -9.73
N THR A 227 -7.64 4.27 -9.07
CA THR A 227 -7.21 4.01 -7.69
C THR A 227 -7.53 5.20 -6.80
N THR A 228 -8.18 4.95 -5.66
CA THR A 228 -8.42 5.96 -4.61
C THR A 228 -7.81 5.51 -3.30
N PHE A 229 -6.95 6.35 -2.73
CA PHE A 229 -6.35 6.09 -1.42
C PHE A 229 -7.19 6.70 -0.30
N TYR A 230 -7.51 5.89 0.71
CA TYR A 230 -8.25 6.30 1.90
C TYR A 230 -7.36 6.23 3.12
N SER A 231 -7.56 7.17 4.03
CA SER A 231 -6.80 7.25 5.28
C SER A 231 -7.67 7.58 6.47
N MET A 232 -7.37 6.96 7.60
CA MET A 232 -8.09 7.11 8.85
C MET A 232 -7.52 8.29 9.62
N LYS A 233 -8.36 9.19 10.10
CA LYS A 233 -7.93 10.34 10.92
C LYS A 233 -7.32 9.90 12.24
N ASN A 234 -7.78 8.77 12.77
CA ASN A 234 -7.33 8.23 14.05
C ASN A 234 -7.42 6.70 13.99
N HIS A 235 -6.36 6.03 14.43
CA HIS A 235 -6.29 4.57 14.53
C HIS A 235 -6.29 4.07 15.98
N ILE A 236 -6.21 4.97 16.97
CA ILE A 236 -6.09 4.69 18.41
C ILE A 236 -7.47 4.71 19.09
N ILE A 237 -8.48 5.34 18.50
CA ILE A 237 -9.88 5.37 18.96
C ILE A 237 -10.75 4.65 17.93
N PRO A 238 -11.71 3.78 18.31
CA PRO A 238 -12.59 3.12 17.35
C PRO A 238 -13.53 4.15 16.72
N ASN A 239 -13.50 4.29 15.40
CA ASN A 239 -14.39 5.17 14.64
C ASN A 239 -14.39 4.81 13.15
N LEU A 240 -15.24 5.48 12.37
CA LEU A 240 -15.30 5.40 10.91
C LEU A 240 -14.94 6.75 10.27
N GLU A 241 -13.99 7.48 10.85
CA GLU A 241 -13.57 8.78 10.33
C GLU A 241 -12.36 8.64 9.40
N GLY A 242 -12.65 8.57 8.10
CA GLY A 242 -11.66 8.55 7.04
C GLY A 242 -11.74 9.74 6.08
N PHE A 243 -10.71 9.90 5.26
CA PHE A 243 -10.66 10.86 4.17
C PHE A 243 -9.88 10.28 2.98
N MET A 244 -10.22 10.73 1.77
CA MET A 244 -9.46 10.41 0.55
C MET A 244 -8.21 11.28 0.48
N ILE A 245 -7.08 10.72 0.01
CA ILE A 245 -5.82 11.46 -0.15
C ILE A 245 -5.59 11.84 -1.64
N PRO A 246 -5.00 11.00 -2.51
CA PRO A 246 -5.12 11.20 -3.95
C PRO A 246 -5.93 10.09 -4.65
N ASP A 247 -6.37 10.44 -5.86
CA ASP A 247 -6.78 9.51 -6.89
C ASP A 247 -5.73 9.43 -8.00
N PHE A 248 -5.57 8.24 -8.58
CA PHE A 248 -4.73 7.97 -9.74
C PHE A 248 -5.49 7.17 -10.78
N ILE A 249 -5.18 7.43 -12.05
CA ILE A 249 -5.79 6.75 -13.19
C ILE A 249 -4.68 6.25 -14.09
N VAL A 250 -4.78 5.01 -14.53
CA VAL A 250 -4.04 4.50 -15.69
C VAL A 250 -5.08 4.22 -16.76
N GLU A 251 -5.06 5.00 -17.83
CA GLU A 251 -5.90 4.72 -19.00
C GLU A 251 -5.26 3.59 -19.81
N ALA A 252 -6.07 2.74 -20.42
CA ALA A 252 -5.60 1.65 -21.27
C ALA A 252 -4.70 2.22 -22.37
N TRP A 253 -3.57 1.55 -22.60
CA TRP A 253 -2.54 1.92 -23.57
C TRP A 253 -1.80 3.24 -23.27
N ALA A 254 -2.10 3.93 -22.16
CA ALA A 254 -1.36 5.13 -21.77
C ALA A 254 0.04 4.79 -21.26
N ASN A 255 0.21 3.59 -20.69
CA ASN A 255 1.45 3.07 -20.12
C ASN A 255 2.12 4.08 -19.16
N LYS A 256 1.30 4.86 -18.45
CA LYS A 256 1.72 5.85 -17.45
C LYS A 256 0.56 6.23 -16.55
N LEU A 257 0.90 6.60 -15.32
CA LEU A 257 -0.05 7.21 -14.39
C LEU A 257 -0.48 8.59 -14.87
N ASN A 258 -1.76 8.87 -14.69
CA ASN A 258 -2.35 10.19 -14.83
C ASN A 258 -3.12 10.54 -13.55
N ARG A 259 -3.36 11.84 -13.36
CA ARG A 259 -4.21 12.36 -12.28
C ARG A 259 -5.29 13.25 -12.88
N PRO A 260 -6.57 13.08 -12.47
CA PRO A 260 -7.63 13.95 -12.94
C PRO A 260 -7.42 15.36 -12.35
N VAL A 261 -6.91 16.29 -13.17
CA VAL A 261 -6.62 17.66 -12.72
C VAL A 261 -7.89 18.49 -12.58
N ALA A 262 -8.97 18.21 -13.32
CA ALA A 262 -10.27 18.92 -13.26
C ALA A 262 -11.21 18.47 -12.10
N GLY A 263 -10.61 18.06 -10.99
CA GLY A 263 -11.19 18.01 -9.63
C GLY A 263 -10.10 18.10 -8.55
N GLY A 264 -8.85 18.39 -8.97
CA GLY A 264 -7.62 18.09 -8.25
C GLY A 264 -6.46 19.03 -8.59
N VAL A 265 -6.73 20.27 -9.01
CA VAL A 265 -5.74 21.35 -8.97
C VAL A 265 -5.83 22.03 -7.60
N GLY A 266 -4.87 21.80 -6.71
CA GLY A 266 -4.70 22.64 -5.52
C GLY A 266 -3.80 22.06 -4.44
N LYS A 267 -4.11 20.87 -3.92
CA LYS A 267 -3.33 20.24 -2.84
C LYS A 267 -3.79 18.80 -2.62
N ILE A 268 -2.87 17.84 -2.61
CA ILE A 268 -3.15 16.54 -1.95
C ILE A 268 -3.28 16.79 -0.45
N ARG A 269 -4.12 16.00 0.22
CA ARG A 269 -4.39 16.19 1.66
C ARG A 269 -3.26 15.70 2.57
N ALA A 270 -2.43 14.79 2.08
CA ALA A 270 -1.27 14.22 2.77
C ALA A 270 -0.29 13.62 1.75
N GLY A 271 0.98 13.56 2.13
CA GLY A 271 2.09 13.09 1.31
C GLY A 271 2.68 14.17 0.40
N ALA A 272 3.54 13.74 -0.50
CA ALA A 272 4.18 14.60 -1.50
C ALA A 272 4.01 14.03 -2.91
N LEU A 273 3.68 14.90 -3.87
CA LEU A 273 3.64 14.57 -5.28
C LEU A 273 4.95 14.94 -5.96
N LYS A 274 5.26 14.23 -7.04
CA LYS A 274 6.35 14.63 -7.91
C LYS A 274 6.01 15.97 -8.54
N VAL A 275 6.86 16.96 -8.27
CA VAL A 275 6.78 18.22 -8.97
C VAL A 275 7.34 17.94 -10.36
N ASN A 276 6.48 17.91 -11.36
CA ASN A 276 6.93 17.78 -12.75
C ASN A 276 7.99 18.86 -13.00
N GLY A 277 9.21 18.43 -13.30
CA GLY A 277 10.12 19.25 -14.08
C GLY A 277 9.46 19.49 -15.43
N THR A 278 8.69 20.57 -15.51
CA THR A 278 8.08 21.15 -16.72
C THR A 278 7.16 20.27 -17.55
N SER A 279 5.91 20.73 -17.69
CA SER A 279 5.38 21.11 -19.00
C SER A 279 4.62 22.41 -18.85
#